data_AF-A0A389MUM4-F1
#
_entry.id   AF-A0A389MUM4-F1
#
_cell.length_a   1.000
_cell.length_b   1.000
_cell.length_c   1.000
_cell.angle_alpha   90.00
_cell.angle_beta   90.00
_cell.angle_gamma   90.00
#
_symmetry.space_group_name_H-M   'P 1'
#
loop_
_entity.id
_entity.type
_entity.pdbx_description
1 polymer ?
#
loop_
_entity_poly.entity_id
_entity_poly.type
_entity_poly.pdbx_seq_one_letter_code
_entity_poly.pdbx_strand_id
1 'polypeptide(L)'
;MSAERYNEALKRVLVHEGGYVNDPRDPGGATMKGVTQRTYDGYRKRLGLPSRPVSQITSAEVGEIYRRQYWAAVRGDELPAGIDYVLFDGAVNSGPVQSIKWLQRALGVSVDGVLGEATVAAAEAYPDHDALVAAILARRLAFLRSLKTWGAFGKGWGRRVAEVQAIGQAWATGSVGPQPTYVAGMERRGLLSDARTVPGRGFADATTGGGVISAAISQVTDLLNPLADKLPQVSTALTVLTAVGAVLAAAGIAYRLWANSRQKALDDALDRTPVAANDNAAAAAEAEPEPPAPEQRAAA
;
A
#
# COMPACT_ATOMS: atom_id res chain seq x y z
N MET A 1 19.80 21.62 9.43
CA MET A 1 18.77 20.62 9.76
C MET A 1 18.42 19.71 8.58
N SER A 2 17.97 20.22 7.42
CA SER A 2 17.51 19.36 6.30
C SER A 2 18.58 18.42 5.71
N ALA A 3 19.83 18.90 5.54
CA ALA A 3 20.95 18.07 5.09
C ALA A 3 21.33 16.94 6.07
N GLU A 4 21.24 17.19 7.37
CA GLU A 4 21.51 16.19 8.41
C GLU A 4 20.41 15.12 8.44
N ARG A 5 19.14 15.52 8.34
CA ARG A 5 18.00 14.59 8.23
C ARG A 5 18.12 13.67 7.03
N TYR A 6 18.45 14.23 5.87
CA TYR A 6 18.68 13.44 4.66
C TYR A 6 19.80 12.41 4.84
N ASN A 7 20.94 12.82 5.40
CA ASN A 7 22.08 11.92 5.58
C ASN A 7 21.76 10.77 6.53
N GLU A 8 21.04 11.04 7.61
CA GLU A 8 20.60 10.01 8.54
C GLU A 8 19.56 9.09 7.92
N ALA A 9 18.58 9.64 7.20
CA ALA A 9 17.57 8.87 6.47
C ALA A 9 18.22 7.94 5.43
N LEU A 10 19.19 8.46 4.66
CA LEU A 10 19.95 7.70 3.67
C LEU A 10 20.67 6.51 4.29
N LYS A 11 21.38 6.71 5.41
CA LYS A 11 22.07 5.62 6.11
C LYS A 11 21.11 4.49 6.45
N ARG A 12 19.93 4.83 7.00
CA ARG A 12 18.91 3.84 7.40
C ARG A 12 18.27 3.15 6.21
N VAL A 13 17.94 3.88 5.14
CA VAL A 13 17.37 3.29 3.92
C VAL A 13 18.36 2.34 3.25
N LEU A 14 19.65 2.68 3.18
CA LEU A 14 20.67 1.85 2.55
C LEU A 14 20.90 0.51 3.26
N VAL A 15 20.53 0.39 4.56
CA VAL A 15 20.53 -0.91 5.24
C VAL A 15 19.56 -1.89 4.60
N HIS A 16 18.44 -1.41 4.03
CA HIS A 16 17.42 -2.25 3.39
C HIS A 16 17.73 -2.58 1.92
N GLU A 17 18.55 -1.79 1.23
CA GLU A 17 18.80 -1.88 -0.22
C GLU A 17 19.88 -2.91 -0.61
N GLY A 18 20.45 -3.61 0.37
CA GLY A 18 21.43 -4.68 0.14
C GLY A 18 22.76 -4.23 -0.48
N GLY A 19 23.52 -5.20 -0.99
CA GLY A 19 24.86 -4.99 -1.55
C GLY A 19 24.93 -4.94 -3.08
N TYR A 20 26.09 -5.31 -3.63
CA TYR A 20 26.25 -5.52 -5.07
C TYR A 20 25.54 -6.79 -5.51
N VAL A 21 24.75 -6.70 -6.58
CA VAL A 21 24.12 -7.85 -7.24
C VAL A 21 24.33 -7.71 -8.74
N ASN A 22 24.81 -8.78 -9.38
CA ASN A 22 24.95 -8.88 -10.83
C ASN A 22 24.56 -10.29 -11.25
N ASP A 23 23.26 -10.52 -11.48
CA ASP A 23 22.77 -11.78 -12.04
C ASP A 23 22.79 -11.71 -13.58
N PRO A 24 23.51 -12.60 -14.28
CA PRO A 24 23.54 -12.64 -15.75
C PRO A 24 22.17 -12.81 -16.43
N ARG A 25 21.16 -13.24 -15.67
CA ARG A 25 19.79 -13.49 -16.15
C ARG A 25 18.83 -12.33 -15.86
N ASP A 26 19.27 -11.31 -15.12
CA ASP A 26 18.45 -10.16 -14.77
C ASP A 26 18.59 -9.05 -15.84
N PRO A 27 17.51 -8.68 -16.56
CA PRO A 27 17.55 -7.57 -17.51
C PRO A 27 17.83 -6.21 -16.86
N GLY A 28 17.74 -6.11 -15.52
CA GLY A 28 18.13 -4.94 -14.74
C GLY A 28 19.65 -4.68 -14.72
N GLY A 29 20.46 -5.69 -15.04
CA GLY A 29 21.92 -5.62 -15.09
C GLY A 29 22.59 -5.38 -13.73
N ALA A 30 23.89 -5.12 -13.76
CA ALA A 30 24.67 -4.84 -12.56
C ALA A 30 24.04 -3.73 -11.71
N THR A 31 23.89 -4.00 -10.41
CA THR A 31 23.28 -3.10 -9.43
C THR A 31 24.14 -3.01 -8.19
N MET A 32 24.39 -1.79 -7.69
CA MET A 32 25.12 -1.54 -6.44
C MET A 32 24.28 -0.62 -5.56
N LYS A 33 23.94 -1.07 -4.34
CA LYS A 33 23.15 -0.28 -3.37
C LYS A 33 21.83 0.25 -3.96
N GLY A 34 21.12 -0.61 -4.71
CA GLY A 34 19.88 -0.25 -5.40
C GLY A 34 20.03 0.65 -6.65
N VAL A 35 21.26 1.05 -7.03
CA VAL A 35 21.54 1.83 -8.24
C VAL A 35 21.95 0.90 -9.38
N THR A 36 21.17 0.90 -10.47
CA THR A 36 21.48 0.14 -11.69
C THR A 36 22.56 0.82 -12.52
N GLN A 37 23.27 0.06 -13.36
CA GLN A 37 24.22 0.62 -14.35
C GLN A 37 23.58 1.73 -15.21
N ARG A 38 22.36 1.51 -15.70
CA ARG A 38 21.63 2.50 -16.51
C ARG A 38 21.38 3.80 -15.75
N THR A 39 20.94 3.70 -14.50
CA THR A 39 20.72 4.88 -13.64
C THR A 39 22.02 5.63 -13.44
N TYR A 40 23.11 4.90 -13.23
CA TYR A 40 24.42 5.47 -12.99
C TYR A 40 25.01 6.16 -14.22
N ASP A 41 24.92 5.53 -15.40
CA ASP A 41 25.32 6.13 -16.66
C ASP A 41 24.57 7.43 -16.95
N GLY A 42 23.25 7.43 -16.73
CA GLY A 42 22.42 8.63 -16.86
C GLY A 42 22.85 9.75 -15.91
N TYR A 43 23.19 9.41 -14.66
CA TYR A 43 23.73 10.37 -13.69
C TYR A 43 25.05 10.97 -14.15
N ARG A 44 26.02 10.13 -14.55
CA ARG A 44 27.36 10.59 -14.98
C ARG A 44 27.28 11.42 -16.26
N LYS A 45 26.45 11.00 -17.23
CA LYS A 45 26.21 11.75 -18.47
C LYS A 45 25.69 13.16 -18.20
N ARG A 46 24.76 13.34 -17.26
CA ARG A 46 24.25 14.67 -16.87
C ARG A 46 25.31 15.58 -16.27
N LEU A 47 26.36 15.00 -15.67
CA LEU A 47 27.49 15.74 -15.11
C LEU A 47 28.65 15.91 -16.12
N GLY A 48 28.50 15.45 -17.37
CA GLY A 48 29.58 15.48 -18.36
C GLY A 48 30.73 14.52 -18.04
N LEU A 49 30.51 13.53 -17.18
CA LEU A 49 31.51 12.56 -16.75
C LEU A 49 31.48 11.30 -17.63
N PRO A 50 32.62 10.64 -17.88
CA PRO A 50 32.68 9.40 -18.66
C PRO A 50 31.96 8.26 -17.92
N SER A 51 31.26 7.37 -18.62
CA SER A 51 30.64 6.17 -18.00
C SER A 51 31.70 5.28 -17.34
N ARG A 52 31.30 4.59 -16.26
CA ARG A 52 32.11 3.57 -15.60
C ARG A 52 31.20 2.52 -14.96
N PRO A 53 31.72 1.32 -14.64
CA PRO A 53 30.94 0.28 -13.99
C PRO A 53 30.32 0.76 -12.68
N VAL A 54 29.05 0.44 -12.44
CA VAL A 54 28.31 0.80 -11.22
C VAL A 54 28.89 0.14 -9.98
N SER A 55 29.67 -0.93 -10.13
CA SER A 55 30.47 -1.50 -9.06
C SER A 55 31.52 -0.53 -8.50
N GLN A 56 31.88 0.52 -9.24
CA GLN A 56 32.82 1.58 -8.83
C GLN A 56 32.13 2.84 -8.33
N ILE A 57 30.80 2.83 -8.16
CA ILE A 57 30.07 4.00 -7.66
C ILE A 57 30.53 4.38 -6.25
N THR A 58 30.77 5.68 -6.00
CA THR A 58 31.16 6.14 -4.66
C THR A 58 29.95 6.34 -3.78
N SER A 59 30.14 6.28 -2.45
CA SER A 59 29.08 6.62 -1.50
C SER A 59 28.55 8.06 -1.70
N ALA A 60 29.39 8.99 -2.13
CA ALA A 60 28.97 10.36 -2.45
C ALA A 60 28.06 10.41 -3.67
N GLU A 61 28.38 9.67 -4.74
CA GLU A 61 27.51 9.57 -5.92
C GLU A 61 26.21 8.85 -5.62
N VAL A 62 26.23 7.80 -4.78
CA VAL A 62 25.01 7.14 -4.29
C VAL A 62 24.14 8.15 -3.55
N GLY A 63 24.71 8.91 -2.61
CA GLY A 63 23.98 9.96 -1.90
C GLY A 63 23.37 10.97 -2.86
N GLU A 64 24.14 11.51 -3.81
CA GLU A 64 23.61 12.49 -4.74
C GLU A 64 22.49 11.93 -5.64
N ILE A 65 22.61 10.68 -6.08
CA ILE A 65 21.57 9.97 -6.83
C ILE A 65 20.30 9.83 -5.99
N TYR A 66 20.41 9.38 -4.74
CA TYR A 66 19.25 9.19 -3.86
C TYR A 66 18.60 10.52 -3.49
N ARG A 67 19.40 11.56 -3.25
CA ARG A 67 18.92 12.90 -2.94
C ARG A 67 18.07 13.44 -4.08
N ARG A 68 18.55 13.30 -5.32
CA ARG A 68 17.84 13.80 -6.51
C ARG A 68 16.63 12.96 -6.89
N GLN A 69 16.74 11.64 -6.88
CA GLN A 69 15.71 10.76 -7.46
C GLN A 69 14.56 10.45 -6.49
N TYR A 70 14.83 10.47 -5.18
CA TYR A 70 13.87 10.03 -4.19
C TYR A 70 13.59 11.13 -3.16
N TRP A 71 14.61 11.65 -2.47
CA TRP A 71 14.42 12.66 -1.40
C TRP A 71 13.79 13.95 -1.92
N ALA A 72 14.36 14.53 -2.98
CA ALA A 72 13.82 15.73 -3.61
C ALA A 72 12.45 15.48 -4.25
N ALA A 73 12.22 14.28 -4.81
CA ALA A 73 10.94 13.91 -5.42
C ALA A 73 9.80 13.86 -4.40
N VAL A 74 10.10 13.57 -3.12
CA VAL A 74 9.14 13.63 -2.01
C VAL A 74 9.32 14.89 -1.15
N ARG A 75 10.01 15.92 -1.65
CA ARG A 75 10.31 17.17 -0.93
C ARG A 75 10.70 16.94 0.53
N GLY A 76 11.54 15.93 0.80
CA GLY A 76 11.85 15.49 2.16
C GLY A 76 12.45 16.58 3.05
N ASP A 77 13.08 17.60 2.46
CA ASP A 77 13.61 18.76 3.20
C ASP A 77 12.50 19.59 3.87
N GLU A 78 11.26 19.52 3.36
CA GLU A 78 10.10 20.36 3.72
C GLU A 78 9.06 19.63 4.57
N LEU A 79 9.25 18.32 4.81
CA LEU A 79 8.31 17.53 5.59
C LEU A 79 8.70 17.49 7.08
N PRO A 80 7.73 17.26 7.98
CA PRO A 80 8.01 16.98 9.39
C PRO A 80 8.92 15.75 9.58
N ALA A 81 9.66 15.74 10.69
CA ALA A 81 10.53 14.61 11.03
C ALA A 81 9.69 13.33 11.20
N GLY A 82 10.21 12.22 10.69
CA GLY A 82 9.51 10.94 10.66
C GLY A 82 8.68 10.78 9.39
N ILE A 83 7.88 11.79 9.02
CA ILE A 83 7.14 11.81 7.75
C ILE A 83 8.09 11.83 6.56
N ASP A 84 9.11 12.70 6.62
CA ASP A 84 10.19 12.78 5.64
C ASP A 84 10.87 11.42 5.37
N TYR A 85 11.19 10.68 6.44
CA TYR A 85 11.85 9.39 6.40
C TYR A 85 10.95 8.30 5.84
N VAL A 86 9.70 8.18 6.31
CA VAL A 86 8.81 7.11 5.82
C VAL A 86 8.41 7.30 4.36
N LEU A 87 8.28 8.56 3.90
CA LEU A 87 8.07 8.85 2.48
C LEU A 87 9.32 8.55 1.66
N PHE A 88 10.50 8.87 2.17
CA PHE A 88 11.74 8.58 1.46
C PHE A 88 11.99 7.06 1.31
N ASP A 89 11.84 6.26 2.37
CA ASP A 89 11.98 4.80 2.26
C ASP A 89 10.90 4.19 1.34
N GLY A 90 9.66 4.68 1.45
CA GLY A 90 8.56 4.29 0.56
C GLY A 90 8.87 4.61 -0.90
N ALA A 91 9.43 5.78 -1.18
CA ALA A 91 9.81 6.23 -2.52
C ALA A 91 10.91 5.36 -3.13
N VAL A 92 11.91 4.96 -2.33
CA VAL A 92 12.97 4.06 -2.78
C VAL A 92 12.41 2.67 -3.11
N ASN A 93 11.52 2.15 -2.26
CA ASN A 93 11.00 0.79 -2.40
C ASN A 93 9.90 0.63 -3.45
N SER A 94 8.98 1.59 -3.56
CA SER A 94 7.76 1.51 -4.39
C SER A 94 7.60 2.68 -5.36
N GLY A 95 8.52 3.64 -5.37
CA GLY A 95 8.50 4.81 -6.24
C GLY A 95 7.93 6.07 -5.56
N PRO A 96 8.40 7.28 -5.89
CA PRO A 96 7.98 8.53 -5.23
C PRO A 96 6.48 8.78 -5.29
N VAL A 97 5.87 8.64 -6.48
CA VAL A 97 4.43 8.88 -6.69
C VAL A 97 3.59 8.01 -5.75
N GLN A 98 3.91 6.72 -5.65
CA GLN A 98 3.16 5.80 -4.80
C GLN A 98 3.30 6.18 -3.31
N SER A 99 4.51 6.58 -2.91
CA SER A 99 4.76 7.01 -1.53
C SER A 99 3.99 8.27 -1.15
N ILE A 100 3.89 9.24 -2.07
CA ILE A 100 3.12 10.46 -1.88
C ILE A 100 1.62 10.14 -1.78
N LYS A 101 1.11 9.22 -2.61
CA LYS A 101 -0.30 8.80 -2.55
C LYS A 101 -0.69 8.17 -1.22
N TRP A 102 0.23 7.48 -0.53
CA TRP A 102 -0.03 6.97 0.82
C TRP A 102 -0.19 8.10 1.83
N LEU A 103 0.63 9.15 1.75
CA LEU A 103 0.49 10.35 2.58
C LEU A 103 -0.84 11.06 2.32
N GLN A 104 -1.14 11.36 1.05
CA GLN A 104 -2.37 12.08 0.69
C GLN A 104 -3.62 11.38 1.19
N ARG A 105 -3.67 10.04 1.12
CA ARG A 105 -4.75 9.25 1.70
C ARG A 105 -4.79 9.24 3.21
N ALA A 106 -3.63 9.24 3.87
CA ALA A 106 -3.56 9.31 5.32
C ALA A 106 -4.05 10.68 5.83
N LEU A 107 -3.78 11.75 5.09
CA LEU A 107 -4.24 13.11 5.37
C LEU A 107 -5.70 13.38 4.95
N GLY A 108 -6.27 12.53 4.08
CA GLY A 108 -7.62 12.76 3.54
C GLY A 108 -7.69 13.89 2.50
N VAL A 109 -6.57 14.23 1.85
CA VAL A 109 -6.51 15.26 0.79
C VAL A 109 -6.63 14.63 -0.60
N SER A 110 -6.64 15.46 -1.65
CA SER A 110 -6.63 15.00 -3.05
C SER A 110 -5.45 14.06 -3.32
N VAL A 111 -5.70 12.94 -4.00
CA VAL A 111 -4.72 11.86 -4.21
C VAL A 111 -4.23 11.85 -5.66
N ASP A 112 -3.45 12.86 -6.03
CA ASP A 112 -2.86 13.01 -7.36
C ASP A 112 -1.42 12.44 -7.46
N GLY A 113 -0.80 12.09 -6.32
CA GLY A 113 0.58 11.64 -6.24
C GLY A 113 1.62 12.74 -6.45
N VAL A 114 1.21 14.00 -6.39
CA VAL A 114 2.05 15.20 -6.47
C VAL A 114 2.10 15.87 -5.10
N LEU A 115 3.31 16.02 -4.55
CA LEU A 115 3.49 16.66 -3.25
C LEU A 115 3.52 18.20 -3.37
N GLY A 116 2.35 18.80 -3.61
CA GLY A 116 2.18 20.26 -3.65
C GLY A 116 2.07 20.92 -2.27
N GLU A 117 2.09 22.25 -2.24
CA GLU A 117 2.01 23.06 -1.00
C GLU A 117 0.87 22.64 -0.06
N ALA A 118 -0.32 22.39 -0.62
CA ALA A 118 -1.47 21.97 0.17
C ALA A 118 -1.24 20.63 0.91
N THR A 119 -0.53 19.69 0.30
CA THR A 119 -0.21 18.41 0.96
C THR A 119 0.86 18.60 2.03
N VAL A 120 1.87 19.45 1.78
CA VAL A 120 2.92 19.77 2.75
C VAL A 120 2.32 20.47 3.97
N ALA A 121 1.52 21.52 3.77
CA ALA A 121 0.86 22.24 4.84
C ALA A 121 -0.09 21.35 5.65
N ALA A 122 -0.83 20.44 4.98
CA ALA A 122 -1.67 19.46 5.68
C ALA A 122 -0.86 18.46 6.51
N ALA A 123 0.33 18.06 6.03
CA ALA A 123 1.24 17.21 6.80
C ALA A 123 1.81 17.93 8.02
N GLU A 124 2.20 19.20 7.89
CA GLU A 124 2.72 20.02 8.99
C GLU A 124 1.66 20.35 10.05
N ALA A 125 0.42 20.61 9.63
CA ALA A 125 -0.68 20.93 10.53
C ALA A 125 -1.30 19.69 11.20
N TYR A 126 -0.87 18.47 10.82
CA TYR A 126 -1.45 17.26 11.36
C TYR A 126 -1.10 17.12 12.85
N PRO A 127 -2.10 16.99 13.75
CA PRO A 127 -1.88 17.15 15.20
C PRO A 127 -1.02 16.04 15.82
N ASP A 128 -1.01 14.85 15.22
CA ASP A 128 -0.28 13.68 15.72
C ASP A 128 0.56 13.03 14.61
N HIS A 129 1.82 13.44 14.50
CA HIS A 129 2.75 12.87 13.52
C HIS A 129 3.06 11.39 13.76
N ASP A 130 2.96 10.88 15.00
CA ASP A 130 3.14 9.45 15.28
C ASP A 130 2.01 8.64 14.63
N ALA A 131 0.76 9.05 14.86
CA ALA A 131 -0.41 8.45 14.24
C ALA A 131 -0.38 8.57 12.70
N LEU A 132 0.09 9.70 12.17
CA LEU A 132 0.23 9.90 10.72
C LEU A 132 1.26 8.93 10.11
N VAL A 133 2.42 8.74 10.76
CA VAL A 133 3.41 7.72 10.36
C VAL A 133 2.76 6.33 10.29
N ALA A 134 2.02 5.94 11.33
CA ALA A 134 1.34 4.65 11.37
C ALA A 134 0.31 4.50 10.24
N ALA A 135 -0.46 5.56 9.94
CA ALA A 135 -1.45 5.56 8.87
C ALA A 135 -0.81 5.40 7.48
N ILE A 136 0.30 6.11 7.20
CA ILE A 136 1.04 6.00 5.93
C ILE A 136 1.54 4.55 5.74
N LEU A 137 2.13 3.97 6.79
CA LEU A 137 2.72 2.63 6.69
C LEU A 137 1.68 1.51 6.69
N ALA A 138 0.51 1.71 7.30
CA ALA A 138 -0.63 0.81 7.13
C ALA A 138 -1.06 0.74 5.66
N ARG A 139 -1.14 1.88 4.96
CA ARG A 139 -1.42 1.95 3.51
C ARG A 139 -0.35 1.24 2.69
N ARG A 140 0.93 1.49 2.99
CA ARG A 140 2.06 0.79 2.35
C ARG A 140 1.98 -0.72 2.54
N LEU A 141 1.72 -1.21 3.74
CA LEU A 141 1.65 -2.65 4.02
C LEU A 141 0.46 -3.30 3.30
N ALA A 142 -0.68 -2.61 3.23
CA ALA A 142 -1.84 -3.06 2.46
C ALA A 142 -1.51 -3.19 0.97
N PHE A 143 -0.85 -2.18 0.39
CA PHE A 143 -0.34 -2.23 -0.98
C PHE A 143 0.60 -3.43 -1.19
N LEU A 144 1.61 -3.62 -0.34
CA LEU A 144 2.56 -4.73 -0.50
C LEU A 144 1.89 -6.11 -0.41
N ARG A 145 0.92 -6.28 0.52
CA ARG A 145 0.11 -7.51 0.65
C ARG A 145 -0.72 -7.82 -0.60
N SER A 146 -1.03 -6.79 -1.38
CA SER A 146 -1.80 -6.91 -2.61
C SER A 146 -0.97 -7.32 -3.83
N LEU A 147 0.36 -7.43 -3.70
CA LEU A 147 1.25 -7.85 -4.78
C LEU A 147 1.28 -9.37 -4.95
N LYS A 148 1.42 -9.84 -6.19
CA LYS A 148 1.55 -11.28 -6.54
C LYS A 148 2.77 -11.90 -5.85
N THR A 149 3.82 -11.11 -5.71
CA THR A 149 5.14 -11.45 -5.15
C THR A 149 5.19 -11.46 -3.62
N TRP A 150 4.10 -11.07 -2.93
CA TRP A 150 4.02 -11.10 -1.45
C TRP A 150 4.36 -12.47 -0.85
N GLY A 151 4.00 -13.58 -1.50
CA GLY A 151 4.32 -14.92 -0.99
C GLY A 151 5.82 -15.18 -0.86
N ALA A 152 6.63 -14.60 -1.76
CA ALA A 152 8.08 -14.76 -1.77
C ALA A 152 8.79 -13.74 -0.87
N PHE A 153 8.37 -12.47 -0.89
CA PHE A 153 9.10 -11.36 -0.24
C PHE A 153 8.38 -10.71 0.95
N GLY A 154 7.13 -11.10 1.22
CA GLY A 154 6.26 -10.45 2.21
C GLY A 154 6.80 -10.45 3.64
N LYS A 155 7.61 -11.44 4.01
CA LYS A 155 8.30 -11.46 5.32
C LYS A 155 9.33 -10.32 5.43
N GLY A 156 10.18 -10.16 4.41
CA GLY A 156 11.17 -9.07 4.35
C GLY A 156 10.49 -7.71 4.30
N TRP A 157 9.50 -7.55 3.42
CA TRP A 157 8.71 -6.32 3.33
C TRP A 157 7.98 -5.96 4.62
N GLY A 158 7.33 -6.92 5.27
CA GLY A 158 6.65 -6.69 6.55
C GLY A 158 7.65 -6.25 7.62
N ARG A 159 8.84 -6.85 7.67
CA ARG A 159 9.91 -6.46 8.58
C ARG A 159 10.42 -5.04 8.30
N ARG A 160 10.73 -4.72 7.03
CA ARG A 160 11.14 -3.37 6.61
C ARG A 160 10.12 -2.33 7.03
N VAL A 161 8.83 -2.56 6.75
CA VAL A 161 7.76 -1.62 7.13
C VAL A 161 7.69 -1.45 8.65
N ALA A 162 7.80 -2.51 9.44
CA ALA A 162 7.80 -2.42 10.89
C ALA A 162 9.01 -1.64 11.45
N GLU A 163 10.21 -1.85 10.90
CA GLU A 163 11.42 -1.10 11.29
C GLU A 163 11.29 0.39 10.91
N VAL A 164 10.82 0.67 9.69
CA VAL A 164 10.57 2.04 9.22
C VAL A 164 9.52 2.74 10.09
N GLN A 165 8.49 2.02 10.55
CA GLN A 165 7.48 2.56 11.45
C GLN A 165 8.08 2.96 12.79
N ALA A 166 8.81 2.05 13.44
CA ALA A 166 9.43 2.33 14.74
C ALA A 166 10.41 3.51 14.67
N ILE A 167 11.16 3.64 13.57
CA ILE A 167 12.07 4.76 13.34
C ILE A 167 11.30 6.06 13.09
N GLY A 168 10.30 6.03 12.20
CA GLY A 168 9.51 7.21 11.85
C GLY A 168 8.76 7.78 13.05
N GLN A 169 8.13 6.93 13.86
CA GLN A 169 7.44 7.30 15.11
C GLN A 169 8.41 7.89 16.14
N ALA A 170 9.60 7.29 16.29
CA ALA A 170 10.63 7.87 17.15
C ALA A 170 11.05 9.28 16.69
N TRP A 171 11.23 9.48 15.38
CA TRP A 171 11.62 10.80 14.85
C TRP A 171 10.50 11.83 14.98
N ALA A 172 9.25 11.41 14.78
CA ALA A 172 8.06 12.25 14.99
C ALA A 172 7.95 12.75 16.44
N THR A 173 8.46 11.98 17.40
CA THR A 173 8.46 12.30 18.83
C THR A 173 9.79 12.89 19.33
N GLY A 174 10.73 13.21 18.43
CA GLY A 174 12.02 13.81 18.77
C GLY A 174 13.09 12.84 19.29
N SER A 175 12.86 11.54 19.20
CA SER A 175 13.81 10.47 19.54
C SER A 175 14.63 10.01 18.33
N VAL A 176 15.79 9.41 18.57
CA VAL A 176 16.66 8.84 17.51
C VAL A 176 16.08 7.54 16.94
N GLY A 177 15.33 6.79 17.76
CA GLY A 177 14.75 5.50 17.39
C GLY A 177 15.76 4.34 17.25
N PRO A 178 15.27 3.13 16.93
CA PRO A 178 16.12 1.95 16.78
C PRO A 178 16.97 2.00 15.51
N GLN A 179 18.03 1.18 15.46
CA GLN A 179 18.81 0.98 14.25
C GLN A 179 18.18 -0.13 13.38
N PRO A 180 17.98 0.09 12.07
CA PRO A 180 17.44 -0.94 11.19
C PRO A 180 18.44 -2.07 11.00
N THR A 181 17.95 -3.26 10.65
CA THR A 181 18.77 -4.45 10.44
C THR A 181 18.50 -5.06 9.08
N TYR A 182 19.55 -5.45 8.37
CA TYR A 182 19.37 -6.12 7.08
C TYR A 182 18.81 -7.54 7.27
N VAL A 183 17.81 -7.88 6.46
CA VAL A 183 17.26 -9.24 6.32
C VAL A 183 17.05 -9.48 4.83
N ALA A 184 17.40 -10.68 4.35
CA ALA A 184 17.24 -11.03 2.95
C ALA A 184 15.77 -10.88 2.49
N GLY A 185 15.57 -10.31 1.29
CA GLY A 185 14.27 -10.07 0.68
C GLY A 185 13.69 -8.68 0.96
N MET A 186 14.35 -7.84 1.77
CA MET A 186 13.95 -6.43 1.98
C MET A 186 14.27 -5.52 0.79
N GLU A 187 15.26 -5.92 -0.01
CA GLU A 187 15.79 -5.19 -1.15
C GLU A 187 14.88 -5.25 -2.39
N ARG A 188 13.96 -6.23 -2.44
CA ARG A 188 13.04 -6.36 -3.57
C ARG A 188 12.09 -5.15 -3.60
N ARG A 189 12.01 -4.50 -4.76
CA ARG A 189 11.06 -3.39 -4.98
C ARG A 189 9.62 -3.91 -5.04
N GLY A 190 8.72 -3.23 -4.34
CA GLY A 190 7.28 -3.47 -4.40
C GLY A 190 6.65 -2.57 -5.44
N LEU A 191 6.49 -3.04 -6.67
CA LEU A 191 6.00 -2.21 -7.77
C LEU A 191 4.52 -2.45 -8.06
N LEU A 192 3.81 -1.41 -8.47
CA LEU A 192 2.40 -1.51 -8.88
C LEU A 192 2.20 -2.48 -10.06
N SER A 193 3.21 -2.68 -10.90
CA SER A 193 3.20 -3.69 -11.97
C SER A 193 3.01 -5.11 -11.45
N ASP A 194 3.39 -5.38 -10.20
CA ASP A 194 3.30 -6.70 -9.57
C ASP A 194 1.94 -6.91 -8.88
N ALA A 195 1.00 -5.96 -9.01
CA ALA A 195 -0.32 -6.02 -8.41
C ALA A 195 -1.10 -7.28 -8.79
N ARG A 196 -1.80 -7.87 -7.80
CA ARG A 196 -2.76 -8.94 -8.06
C ARG A 196 -3.94 -8.42 -8.87
N THR A 197 -4.58 -9.35 -9.57
CA THR A 197 -5.86 -9.18 -10.24
C THR A 197 -6.85 -10.10 -9.55
N VAL A 198 -8.05 -9.60 -9.20
CA VAL A 198 -9.14 -10.48 -8.79
C VAL A 198 -9.54 -11.32 -10.01
N PRO A 199 -9.75 -12.64 -9.88
CA PRO A 199 -10.30 -13.44 -10.97
C PRO A 199 -11.57 -12.79 -11.54
N GLY A 200 -11.67 -12.74 -12.88
CA GLY A 200 -12.81 -12.12 -13.56
C GLY A 200 -14.14 -12.78 -13.18
N ARG A 201 -15.22 -11.99 -13.22
CA ARG A 201 -16.60 -12.35 -12.82
C ARG A 201 -17.24 -13.52 -13.61
N GLY A 202 -16.53 -14.10 -14.57
CA GLY A 202 -17.07 -15.03 -15.56
C GLY A 202 -17.75 -16.28 -15.00
N PHE A 203 -17.36 -16.79 -13.84
CA PHE A 203 -18.02 -17.98 -13.24
C PHE A 203 -19.25 -17.61 -12.39
N ALA A 204 -19.24 -16.43 -11.74
CA ALA A 204 -20.33 -15.99 -10.87
C ALA A 204 -21.52 -15.43 -11.67
N ASP A 205 -21.25 -14.77 -12.80
CA ASP A 205 -22.29 -14.25 -13.70
C ASP A 205 -23.00 -15.37 -14.48
N ALA A 206 -22.30 -16.45 -14.82
CA ALA A 206 -22.87 -17.60 -15.53
C ALA A 206 -23.89 -18.39 -14.69
N THR A 207 -23.77 -18.32 -13.36
CA THR A 207 -24.66 -19.04 -12.44
C THR A 207 -25.76 -18.16 -11.87
N THR A 208 -25.63 -16.83 -11.82
CA THR A 208 -26.61 -15.98 -11.12
C THR A 208 -26.91 -14.64 -11.79
N GLY A 209 -27.01 -14.63 -13.11
CA GLY A 209 -27.80 -13.61 -13.80
C GLY A 209 -29.27 -13.68 -13.36
N GLY A 210 -29.62 -12.96 -12.30
CA GLY A 210 -30.94 -12.41 -11.94
C GLY A 210 -32.21 -13.29 -11.96
N GLY A 211 -32.13 -14.59 -12.21
CA GLY A 211 -33.31 -15.44 -12.34
C GLY A 211 -33.07 -16.84 -12.92
N VAL A 212 -31.87 -17.13 -13.46
CA VAL A 212 -31.65 -18.40 -14.19
C VAL A 212 -31.67 -19.61 -13.26
N ILE A 213 -31.06 -19.58 -12.07
CA ILE A 213 -31.07 -20.73 -11.14
C ILE A 213 -32.44 -20.93 -10.50
N SER A 214 -33.12 -19.87 -10.04
CA SER A 214 -34.46 -20.03 -9.46
C SER A 214 -35.47 -20.48 -10.51
N ALA A 215 -35.42 -19.92 -11.73
CA ALA A 215 -36.28 -20.35 -12.82
C ALA A 215 -35.98 -21.78 -13.27
N ALA A 216 -34.70 -22.18 -13.36
CA ALA A 216 -34.33 -23.55 -13.74
C ALA A 216 -34.75 -24.59 -12.69
N ILE A 217 -34.61 -24.27 -11.40
CA ILE A 217 -35.09 -25.14 -10.31
C ILE A 217 -36.61 -25.25 -10.38
N SER A 218 -37.34 -24.13 -10.46
CA SER A 218 -38.80 -24.13 -10.56
C SER A 218 -39.31 -24.90 -11.78
N GLN A 219 -38.69 -24.73 -12.94
CA GLN A 219 -39.09 -25.39 -14.19
C GLN A 219 -38.85 -26.91 -14.15
N VAL A 220 -37.78 -27.36 -13.50
CA VAL A 220 -37.52 -28.79 -13.26
C VAL A 220 -38.48 -29.37 -12.22
N THR A 221 -38.79 -28.61 -11.17
CA THR A 221 -39.79 -29.02 -10.16
C THR A 221 -41.18 -29.19 -10.79
N ASP A 222 -41.61 -28.26 -11.63
CA ASP A 222 -42.93 -28.31 -12.28
C ASP A 222 -43.08 -29.50 -13.26
N LEU A 223 -42.00 -29.84 -13.98
CA LEU A 223 -41.97 -31.01 -14.87
C LEU A 223 -42.03 -32.35 -14.13
N LEU A 224 -41.52 -32.40 -12.89
CA LEU A 224 -41.34 -33.65 -12.14
C LEU A 224 -42.40 -33.86 -11.05
N ASN A 225 -43.13 -32.82 -10.65
CA ASN A 225 -44.26 -32.91 -9.72
C ASN A 225 -45.30 -34.00 -10.10
N PRO A 226 -45.71 -34.18 -11.38
CA PRO A 226 -46.67 -35.23 -11.77
C PRO A 226 -46.13 -36.67 -11.61
N LEU A 227 -44.80 -36.82 -11.50
CA LEU A 227 -44.10 -38.10 -11.34
C LEU A 227 -43.73 -38.39 -9.88
N ALA A 228 -43.58 -37.35 -9.05
CA ALA A 228 -43.26 -37.45 -7.64
C ALA A 228 -44.35 -38.19 -6.84
N ASP A 229 -45.62 -38.03 -7.23
CA ASP A 229 -46.76 -38.71 -6.58
C ASP A 229 -46.85 -40.20 -6.91
N LYS A 230 -46.14 -40.67 -7.94
CA LYS A 230 -46.23 -42.06 -8.42
C LYS A 230 -45.06 -42.94 -7.95
N LEU A 231 -43.93 -42.36 -7.56
CA LEU A 231 -42.72 -43.09 -7.17
C LEU A 231 -41.99 -42.37 -6.01
N PRO A 232 -41.98 -42.91 -4.78
CA PRO A 232 -41.37 -42.24 -3.61
C PRO A 232 -39.86 -41.97 -3.76
N GLN A 233 -39.17 -42.72 -4.62
CA GLN A 233 -37.74 -42.50 -4.93
C GLN A 233 -37.50 -41.23 -5.76
N VAL A 234 -38.48 -40.79 -6.57
CA VAL A 234 -38.40 -39.57 -7.40
C VAL A 234 -38.53 -38.31 -6.54
N SER A 235 -39.41 -38.33 -5.54
CA SER A 235 -39.57 -37.23 -4.56
C SER A 235 -38.28 -37.01 -3.74
N THR A 236 -37.65 -38.08 -3.26
CA THR A 236 -36.36 -38.01 -2.57
C THR A 236 -35.27 -37.43 -3.47
N ALA A 237 -35.17 -37.88 -4.72
CA ALA A 237 -34.18 -37.38 -5.68
C ALA A 237 -34.38 -35.87 -5.98
N LEU A 238 -35.63 -35.43 -6.16
CA LEU A 238 -35.95 -34.02 -6.40
C LEU A 238 -35.65 -33.12 -5.19
N THR A 239 -35.93 -33.62 -3.98
CA THR A 239 -35.62 -32.93 -2.73
C THR A 239 -34.11 -32.76 -2.56
N VAL A 240 -33.33 -33.82 -2.81
CA VAL A 240 -31.86 -33.76 -2.78
C VAL A 240 -31.34 -32.78 -3.82
N LEU A 241 -31.86 -32.80 -5.05
CA LEU A 241 -31.41 -31.91 -6.13
C LEU A 241 -31.72 -30.43 -5.83
N THR A 242 -32.90 -30.15 -5.27
CA THR A 242 -33.29 -28.80 -4.83
C THR A 242 -32.41 -28.33 -3.66
N ALA A 243 -32.14 -29.20 -2.68
CA ALA A 243 -31.25 -28.90 -1.57
C ALA A 243 -29.81 -28.61 -2.04
N VAL A 244 -29.29 -29.40 -2.97
CA VAL A 244 -27.98 -29.16 -3.60
C VAL A 244 -27.97 -27.82 -4.35
N GLY A 245 -29.01 -27.52 -5.14
CA GLY A 245 -29.15 -26.25 -5.85
C GLY A 245 -29.17 -25.04 -4.90
N ALA A 246 -29.90 -25.13 -3.79
CA ALA A 246 -29.95 -24.09 -2.76
C ALA A 246 -28.58 -23.88 -2.08
N VAL A 247 -27.86 -24.96 -1.77
CA VAL A 247 -26.49 -24.89 -1.20
C VAL A 247 -25.52 -24.23 -2.19
N LEU A 248 -25.57 -24.59 -3.47
CA LEU A 248 -24.73 -23.97 -4.50
C LEU A 248 -25.05 -22.49 -4.69
N ALA A 249 -26.34 -22.10 -4.65
CA ALA A 249 -26.75 -20.71 -4.71
C ALA A 249 -26.25 -19.89 -3.50
N ALA A 250 -26.40 -20.42 -2.29
CA ALA A 250 -25.90 -19.80 -1.06
C ALA A 250 -24.37 -19.66 -1.08
N ALA A 251 -23.65 -20.70 -1.53
CA ALA A 251 -22.20 -20.66 -1.72
C ALA A 251 -21.79 -19.61 -2.77
N GLY A 252 -22.54 -19.48 -3.87
CA GLY A 252 -22.33 -18.46 -4.89
C GLY A 252 -22.51 -17.03 -4.37
N ILE A 253 -23.57 -16.78 -3.59
CA ILE A 253 -23.81 -15.47 -2.95
C ILE A 253 -22.69 -15.14 -1.95
N ALA A 254 -22.35 -16.09 -1.08
CA ALA A 254 -21.26 -15.92 -0.12
C ALA A 254 -19.93 -15.63 -0.82
N TYR A 255 -19.62 -16.37 -1.89
CA TYR A 255 -18.45 -16.14 -2.73
C TYR A 255 -18.46 -14.75 -3.37
N ARG A 256 -19.60 -14.28 -3.88
CA ARG A 256 -19.74 -12.94 -4.49
C ARG A 256 -19.52 -11.83 -3.48
N LEU A 257 -20.11 -11.93 -2.30
CA LEU A 257 -19.91 -10.96 -1.22
C LEU A 257 -18.44 -10.92 -0.80
N TRP A 258 -17.82 -12.10 -0.63
CA TRP A 258 -16.39 -12.22 -0.36
C TRP A 258 -15.53 -11.62 -1.48
N ALA A 259 -15.82 -11.93 -2.73
CA ALA A 259 -15.07 -11.46 -3.90
C ALA A 259 -15.21 -9.94 -4.07
N ASN A 260 -16.41 -9.37 -3.89
CA ASN A 260 -16.65 -7.93 -3.93
C ASN A 260 -15.90 -7.20 -2.81
N SER A 261 -15.94 -7.72 -1.58
CA SER A 261 -15.20 -7.15 -0.45
C SER A 261 -13.69 -7.20 -0.68
N ARG A 262 -13.17 -8.33 -1.20
CA ARG A 262 -11.77 -8.44 -1.60
C ARG A 262 -11.39 -7.50 -2.74
N GLN A 263 -12.27 -7.30 -3.71
CA GLN A 263 -12.05 -6.38 -4.81
C GLN A 263 -11.97 -4.94 -4.31
N LYS A 264 -12.90 -4.50 -3.45
CA LYS A 264 -12.84 -3.18 -2.82
C LYS A 264 -11.55 -2.95 -2.04
N ALA A 265 -11.14 -3.93 -1.22
CA ALA A 265 -9.89 -3.84 -0.46
C ALA A 265 -8.66 -3.79 -1.38
N LEU A 266 -8.69 -4.52 -2.49
CA LEU A 266 -7.62 -4.49 -3.49
C LEU A 266 -7.58 -3.14 -4.21
N ASP A 267 -8.74 -2.59 -4.56
CA ASP A 267 -8.83 -1.33 -5.29
C ASP A 267 -8.42 -0.13 -4.42
N ASP A 268 -8.74 -0.14 -3.12
CA ASP A 268 -8.23 0.85 -2.14
C ASP A 268 -6.71 0.71 -1.95
N ALA A 269 -6.19 -0.52 -1.82
CA ALA A 269 -4.77 -0.75 -1.61
C ALA A 269 -3.90 -0.44 -2.85
N LEU A 270 -4.47 -0.51 -4.05
CA LEU A 270 -3.77 -0.33 -5.34
C LEU A 270 -4.10 0.99 -6.03
N ASP A 271 -4.84 1.88 -5.37
CA ASP A 271 -5.12 3.21 -5.89
C ASP A 271 -5.97 3.20 -7.17
N ARG A 272 -6.85 2.21 -7.32
CA ARG A 272 -7.69 2.02 -8.52
C ARG A 272 -9.02 2.77 -8.45
N THR A 273 -9.44 3.16 -7.26
CA THR A 273 -10.60 4.03 -7.04
C THR A 273 -10.14 5.49 -6.94
N PRO A 274 -10.68 6.39 -7.77
CA PRO A 274 -10.52 7.83 -7.56
C PRO A 274 -11.10 8.19 -6.19
N VAL A 275 -10.31 8.81 -5.32
CA VAL A 275 -10.83 9.40 -4.09
C VAL A 275 -11.45 10.73 -4.50
N ALA A 276 -12.78 10.82 -4.48
CA ALA A 276 -13.42 12.13 -4.46
C ALA A 276 -12.89 12.85 -3.21
N ALA A 277 -12.35 14.06 -3.38
CA ALA A 277 -11.94 14.89 -2.25
C ALA A 277 -13.16 15.02 -1.33
N ASN A 278 -13.11 14.45 -0.13
CA ASN A 278 -14.28 14.33 0.73
C ASN A 278 -14.04 15.09 2.03
N ASP A 279 -14.89 16.10 2.22
CA ASP A 279 -15.37 16.93 3.36
C ASP A 279 -14.98 16.62 4.82
N ASN A 280 -14.22 15.56 5.12
CA ASN A 280 -13.81 15.19 6.48
C ASN A 280 -12.75 16.12 7.10
N ALA A 281 -12.11 16.99 6.31
CA ALA A 281 -11.23 18.03 6.84
C ALA A 281 -12.01 19.08 7.67
N ALA A 282 -13.31 19.25 7.42
CA ALA A 282 -14.15 20.17 8.19
C ALA A 282 -14.44 19.65 9.61
N ALA A 283 -14.62 18.34 9.79
CA ALA A 283 -14.97 17.75 11.09
C ALA A 283 -13.82 17.78 12.11
N ALA A 284 -12.56 17.84 11.65
CA ALA A 284 -11.39 17.98 12.53
C ALA A 284 -11.09 19.45 12.88
N ALA A 285 -11.64 20.41 12.11
CA ALA A 285 -11.45 21.84 12.33
C ALA A 285 -12.55 22.47 13.22
N GLU A 286 -13.68 21.79 13.42
CA GLU A 286 -14.82 22.28 14.23
C GLU A 286 -14.80 21.85 15.70
N ALA A 287 -13.76 21.15 16.16
CA ALA A 287 -13.58 20.87 17.59
C ALA A 287 -13.06 22.13 18.31
N GLU A 288 -13.98 23.04 18.68
CA GLU A 288 -13.67 24.16 19.57
C GLU A 288 -13.10 23.64 20.90
N PRO A 289 -12.05 24.28 21.46
CA PRO A 289 -11.56 23.94 22.78
C PRO A 289 -12.62 24.29 23.83
N GLU A 290 -12.95 23.31 24.68
CA GLU A 290 -13.83 23.46 25.83
C GLU A 290 -13.36 24.64 26.71
N PRO A 291 -14.24 25.60 27.07
CA PRO A 291 -13.83 26.75 27.86
C PRO A 291 -13.34 26.31 29.24
N PRO A 292 -12.29 26.96 29.79
CA PRO A 292 -11.72 26.56 31.06
C PRO A 292 -12.75 26.65 32.20
N ALA A 293 -12.74 25.63 33.05
CA ALA A 293 -13.62 25.54 34.21
C ALA A 293 -13.47 26.77 35.13
N PRO A 294 -14.57 27.29 35.71
CA PRO A 294 -14.52 28.49 36.52
C PRO A 294 -13.70 28.28 37.79
N GLU A 295 -12.71 29.16 37.98
CA GLU A 295 -11.89 29.28 39.19
C GLU A 295 -12.77 29.34 40.44
N GLN A 296 -12.60 28.35 41.33
CA GLN A 296 -13.14 28.42 42.68
C GLN A 296 -12.41 29.53 43.44
N ARG A 297 -13.05 30.69 43.55
CA ARG A 297 -12.62 31.74 44.46
C ARG A 297 -12.61 31.19 45.88
N ALA A 298 -11.43 31.10 46.47
CA ALA A 298 -11.25 30.89 47.90
C ALA A 298 -11.98 32.01 48.65
N ALA A 299 -13.01 31.62 49.41
CA ALA A 299 -13.56 32.45 50.47
C ALA A 299 -12.69 32.27 51.73
N ALA A 300 -12.54 33.37 52.45
CA ALA A 300 -11.71 33.58 53.63
C ALA A 300 -11.89 32.56 54.76
#